data_AF-A0A1F2TZB6-F1
#
_entry.id   AF-A0A1F2TZB6-F1
#
_cell.length_a   1.000
_cell.length_b   1.000
_cell.length_c   1.000
_cell.angle_alpha   90.00
_cell.angle_beta   90.00
_cell.angle_gamma   90.00
#
_symmetry.space_group_name_H-M   'P 1'
#
loop_
_entity.id
_entity.type
_entity.pdbx_description
1 polymer ?
#
loop_
_entity_poly.entity_id
_entity_poly.type
_entity_poly.pdbx_seq_one_letter_code
_entity_poly.pdbx_strand_id
1 'polypeptide(L)'
;MRVLFDQGTPAPLRNLLSPHQVETAFERGWSTWNNGDLLAVAEKEGFEVLVTTDRNLRNQQNLSGLRLAVVGLSSTSWPRIQKVAPAIKQAIDAALPGSFTEVEIP
;
A
#
# COMPACT_ATOMS: atom_id res chain seq x y z
N MET A 1 2.39 -11.05 6.42
CA MET A 1 2.24 -10.69 5.00
C MET A 1 3.38 -9.79 4.55
N ARG A 2 3.75 -9.84 3.28
CA ARG A 2 4.69 -8.89 2.67
C ARG A 2 3.93 -7.69 2.12
N VAL A 3 4.27 -6.52 2.64
CA VAL A 3 3.61 -5.25 2.34
C VAL A 3 4.62 -4.33 1.66
N LEU A 4 4.23 -3.77 0.53
CA LEU A 4 4.99 -2.74 -0.16
C LEU A 4 4.38 -1.38 0.17
N PHE A 5 5.20 -0.42 0.56
CA PHE A 5 4.82 0.99 0.59
C PHE A 5 5.23 1.67 -0.71
N ASP A 6 4.32 2.44 -1.29
CA ASP A 6 4.67 3.34 -2.39
C ASP A 6 5.59 4.49 -1.91
N GLN A 7 5.91 5.42 -2.81
CA GLN A 7 6.75 6.58 -2.46
C GLN A 7 6.07 7.59 -1.53
N GLY A 8 4.73 7.70 -1.61
CA GLY A 8 3.97 8.69 -0.84
C GLY A 8 3.63 8.24 0.58
N THR A 9 3.70 6.93 0.85
CA THR A 9 3.38 6.32 2.13
C THR A 9 4.48 6.60 3.16
N PRO A 10 4.17 7.22 4.30
CA PRO A 10 5.18 7.50 5.32
C PRO A 10 5.84 6.22 5.86
N ALA A 11 7.14 6.07 5.60
CA ALA A 11 7.94 4.92 6.06
C ALA A 11 7.78 4.59 7.56
N PRO A 12 7.66 5.55 8.50
CA PRO A 12 7.47 5.24 9.91
C PRO A 12 6.21 4.41 10.24
N LEU A 13 5.21 4.37 9.35
CA LEU A 13 4.00 3.54 9.52
C LEU A 13 4.36 2.06 9.72
N ARG A 14 5.45 1.57 9.09
CA ARG A 14 5.89 0.17 9.19
C ARG A 14 6.07 -0.32 10.62
N ASN A 15 6.46 0.58 11.53
CA ASN A 15 6.68 0.25 12.95
C ASN A 15 5.39 -0.11 13.69
N LEU A 16 4.23 0.26 13.12
CA LEU A 16 2.90 0.03 13.69
C LEU A 16 2.18 -1.16 13.04
N LEU A 17 2.82 -1.84 12.08
CA LEU A 17 2.25 -2.91 11.27
C LEU A 17 2.82 -4.29 11.61
N SER A 18 3.35 -4.51 12.81
CA SER A 18 3.77 -5.86 13.21
C SER A 18 2.57 -6.83 13.18
N PRO A 19 2.72 -8.08 12.69
CA PRO A 19 3.95 -8.75 12.28
C PRO A 19 4.26 -8.70 10.76
N HIS A 20 3.70 -7.75 10.01
CA HIS A 20 3.92 -7.66 8.57
C HIS A 20 5.37 -7.28 8.24
N GLN A 21 5.91 -7.86 7.16
CA GLN A 21 7.20 -7.47 6.61
C GLN A 21 6.96 -6.33 5.62
N VAL A 22 7.49 -5.15 5.93
CA VAL A 22 7.26 -3.96 5.13
C VAL A 22 8.55 -3.54 4.43
N GLU A 23 8.47 -3.39 3.12
CA GLU A 23 9.52 -2.79 2.29
C GLU A 23 8.94 -1.55 1.61
N THR A 24 9.77 -0.56 1.28
CA THR A 24 9.35 0.62 0.53
C THR A 24 9.80 0.51 -0.93
N ALA A 25 9.03 1.06 -1.85
CA ALA A 25 9.43 1.18 -3.24
C ALA A 25 10.76 1.95 -3.39
N PHE A 26 11.12 2.82 -2.43
CA PHE A 26 12.39 3.53 -2.41
C PHE A 26 13.56 2.58 -2.11
N GLU A 27 13.45 1.76 -1.07
CA GLU A 27 14.46 0.73 -0.71
C GLU A 27 14.66 -0.28 -1.84
N ARG A 28 13.63 -0.51 -2.67
CA ARG A 28 13.68 -1.40 -3.84
C ARG A 28 14.21 -0.74 -5.12
N GLY A 29 14.45 0.58 -5.11
CA GLY A 29 14.85 1.33 -6.31
C GLY A 29 13.74 1.51 -7.35
N TRP A 30 12.47 1.43 -6.94
CA TRP A 30 11.28 1.52 -7.81
C TRP A 30 10.63 2.91 -7.79
N SER A 31 11.30 3.92 -7.23
CA SER A 31 10.75 5.27 -7.05
C SER A 31 10.32 5.97 -8.33
N THR A 32 10.88 5.60 -9.48
CA THR A 32 10.60 6.22 -10.78
C THR A 32 9.60 5.43 -11.63
N TRP A 33 9.10 4.31 -11.11
CA TRP A 33 8.24 3.41 -11.87
C TRP A 33 6.82 3.99 -11.90
N ASN A 34 6.13 3.83 -13.02
CA ASN A 34 4.71 4.18 -13.07
C ASN A 34 3.89 3.17 -12.23
N ASN A 35 2.66 3.56 -11.90
CA ASN A 35 1.77 2.76 -11.06
C ASN A 35 1.55 1.33 -11.59
N GLY A 36 1.43 1.15 -12.91
CA GLY A 36 1.24 -0.16 -13.53
C GLY A 36 2.46 -1.06 -13.36
N ASP A 37 3.66 -0.54 -13.63
CA ASP A 37 4.92 -1.28 -13.46
C ASP A 37 5.16 -1.62 -11.99
N LEU A 38 4.86 -0.68 -11.07
CA LEU A 38 4.98 -0.89 -9.63
C LEU A 38 4.06 -2.02 -9.15
N LEU A 39 2.79 -2.02 -9.60
CA LEU A 39 1.83 -3.07 -9.27
C LEU A 39 2.27 -4.43 -9.80
N ALA A 40 2.69 -4.50 -11.07
CA ALA A 40 3.11 -5.74 -11.70
C ALA A 40 4.37 -6.34 -11.05
N VAL A 41 5.37 -5.51 -10.73
CA VAL A 41 6.60 -6.00 -10.07
C VAL A 41 6.37 -6.36 -8.61
N ALA A 42 5.51 -5.62 -7.91
CA ALA A 42 5.16 -5.95 -6.54
C ALA A 42 4.50 -7.34 -6.47
N GLU A 43 3.53 -7.62 -7.36
CA GLU A 43 2.95 -8.95 -7.43
C GLU A 43 4.00 -10.00 -7.79
N LYS A 44 4.83 -9.75 -8.82
CA LYS A 44 5.86 -10.68 -9.29
C LYS A 44 6.87 -11.04 -8.20
N GLU A 45 7.24 -10.06 -7.38
CA GLU A 45 8.16 -10.23 -6.25
C GLU A 45 7.50 -10.86 -5.02
N GLY A 46 6.19 -11.17 -5.09
CA GLY A 46 5.46 -11.85 -4.03
C GLY A 46 5.00 -10.94 -2.90
N PHE A 47 4.82 -9.63 -3.16
CA PHE A 47 4.09 -8.77 -2.25
C PHE A 47 2.60 -9.11 -2.32
N GLU A 48 1.95 -9.06 -1.16
CA GLU A 48 0.52 -9.38 -1.02
C GLU A 48 -0.33 -8.10 -0.97
N VAL A 49 0.23 -7.02 -0.42
CA VAL A 49 -0.46 -5.73 -0.27
C VAL A 49 0.47 -4.59 -0.69
N LEU A 50 -0.04 -3.69 -1.53
CA LEU A 50 0.51 -2.35 -1.75
C LEU A 50 -0.25 -1.34 -0.89
N VAL A 51 0.45 -0.58 -0.05
CA VAL A 51 -0.09 0.60 0.63
C VAL A 51 0.34 1.84 -0.16
N THR A 52 -0.62 2.69 -0.48
CA THR A 52 -0.40 3.88 -1.29
C THR A 52 -1.17 5.08 -0.77
N THR A 53 -0.63 6.28 -1.00
CA THR A 53 -1.36 7.54 -0.81
C THR A 53 -1.84 8.14 -2.13
N ASP A 54 -1.54 7.50 -3.27
CA ASP A 54 -1.99 7.94 -4.59
C ASP A 54 -3.45 7.54 -4.83
N ARG A 55 -4.34 8.52 -4.69
CA ARG A 55 -5.78 8.33 -4.93
C ARG A 55 -6.12 8.06 -6.41
N ASN A 56 -5.21 8.35 -7.34
CA ASN A 56 -5.45 8.09 -8.77
C ASN A 56 -5.39 6.60 -9.10
N LEU A 57 -4.74 5.79 -8.26
CA LEU A 57 -4.61 4.35 -8.47
C LEU A 57 -5.98 3.64 -8.55
N ARG A 58 -6.96 4.13 -7.78
CA ARG A 58 -8.35 3.64 -7.80
C ARG A 58 -9.00 3.79 -9.18
N ASN A 59 -8.70 4.87 -9.88
CA ASN A 59 -9.28 5.20 -11.18
C ASN A 59 -8.56 4.48 -12.33
N GLN A 60 -7.33 4.00 -12.10
CA GLN A 60 -6.57 3.18 -13.05
C GLN A 60 -7.00 1.70 -12.91
N GLN A 61 -8.20 1.42 -13.43
CA GLN A 61 -8.90 0.13 -13.34
C GLN A 61 -8.32 -0.97 -14.25
N ASN A 62 -7.10 -1.40 -13.99
CA ASN A 62 -6.68 -2.74 -14.40
C ASN A 62 -6.03 -3.53 -13.26
N LEU A 63 -6.59 -3.38 -12.05
CA LEU A 63 -6.37 -4.33 -10.94
C LEU A 63 -6.98 -5.72 -11.26
N SER A 64 -7.89 -5.77 -12.23
CA SER A 64 -8.54 -6.95 -12.78
C SER A 64 -7.50 -7.95 -13.33
N GLY A 65 -7.05 -8.87 -12.48
CA GLY A 65 -6.09 -9.92 -12.83
C GLY A 65 -4.85 -9.97 -11.95
N LEU A 66 -4.58 -8.93 -11.17
CA LEU A 66 -3.52 -8.93 -10.17
C LEU A 66 -4.02 -9.62 -8.90
N ARG A 67 -3.18 -10.46 -8.28
CA ARG A 67 -3.41 -11.00 -6.93
C ARG A 67 -2.93 -10.06 -5.83
N LEU A 68 -2.25 -8.98 -6.18
CA LEU A 68 -1.82 -7.93 -5.26
C LEU A 68 -3.04 -7.13 -4.79
N ALA A 69 -3.25 -7.04 -3.48
CA ALA A 69 -4.25 -6.15 -2.91
C ALA A 69 -3.71 -4.73 -2.78
N VAL A 70 -4.59 -3.73 -2.79
CA VAL A 70 -4.23 -2.32 -2.65
C VAL A 70 -4.99 -1.71 -1.48
N VAL A 71 -4.25 -1.07 -0.57
CA VAL A 71 -4.79 -0.24 0.51
C VAL A 71 -4.43 1.22 0.24
N GLY A 72 -5.43 2.02 -0.10
CA GLY A 72 -5.30 3.46 -0.32
C GLY A 72 -5.47 4.24 0.97
N LEU A 73 -4.57 5.18 1.25
CA LEU A 73 -4.69 6.15 2.34
C LEU A 73 -5.10 7.50 1.76
N SER A 74 -6.20 8.05 2.27
CA SER A 74 -6.72 9.32 1.75
C SER A 74 -5.82 10.53 2.09
N SER A 75 -4.82 10.43 2.98
CA SER A 75 -3.89 11.53 3.27
C SER A 75 -2.44 11.03 3.34
N THR A 76 -1.48 11.90 3.02
CA THR A 76 -0.04 11.70 3.26
C THR A 76 0.43 12.20 4.62
N SER A 77 -0.46 12.84 5.40
CA SER A 77 -0.11 13.47 6.67
C SER A 77 0.22 12.43 7.74
N TRP A 78 1.50 12.27 8.04
CA TRP A 78 1.96 11.33 9.05
C TRP A 78 1.28 11.50 10.42
N PRO A 79 1.15 12.71 11.01
CA PRO A 79 0.46 12.87 12.30
C PRO A 79 -1.01 12.44 12.29
N ARG A 80 -1.69 12.48 11.13
CA ARG A 80 -3.07 12.03 11.00
C ARG A 80 -3.12 10.51 10.77
N ILE A 81 -2.27 9.98 9.90
CA ILE A 81 -2.08 8.54 9.66
C ILE A 81 -1.80 7.81 10.99
N GLN A 82 -0.92 8.35 11.84
CA GLN A 82 -0.59 7.75 13.13
C GLN A 82 -1.82 7.48 14.01
N LYS A 83 -2.79 8.40 13.99
CA LYS A 83 -4.00 8.29 14.83
C LYS A 83 -4.91 7.15 14.40
N VAL A 84 -4.83 6.73 13.13
CA VAL A 84 -5.67 5.70 12.53
C VAL A 84 -4.88 4.47 12.09
N ALA A 85 -3.62 4.33 12.54
CA ALA A 85 -2.78 3.16 12.25
C ALA A 85 -3.45 1.81 12.55
N PRO A 86 -4.27 1.64 13.63
CA PRO A 86 -5.00 0.40 13.85
C PRO A 86 -5.99 0.07 12.72
N ALA A 87 -6.69 1.07 12.18
CA ALA A 87 -7.63 0.87 11.07
C ALA A 87 -6.89 0.51 9.77
N ILE A 88 -5.73 1.13 9.52
CA ILE A 88 -4.87 0.78 8.38
C ILE A 88 -4.38 -0.67 8.52
N LYS A 89 -3.94 -1.07 9.71
CA LYS A 89 -3.52 -2.45 9.98
C LYS A 89 -4.67 -3.43 9.72
N GLN A 90 -5.87 -3.13 10.21
CA GLN A 90 -7.05 -3.97 9.98
C GLN A 90 -7.38 -4.10 8.48
N ALA A 91 -7.26 -3.02 7.71
CA ALA A 91 -7.46 -3.05 6.27
C ALA A 91 -6.43 -3.94 5.57
N ILE A 92 -5.16 -3.91 6.02
CA ILE A 92 -4.10 -4.79 5.52
C ILE A 92 -4.37 -6.26 5.89
N ASP A 93 -4.76 -6.53 7.14
CA ASP A 93 -5.07 -7.88 7.62
C ASP A 93 -6.25 -8.51 6.86
N ALA A 94 -7.24 -7.70 6.50
CA ALA A 94 -8.45 -8.13 5.80
C ALA A 94 -8.32 -8.07 4.27
N ALA A 95 -7.18 -7.63 3.74
CA ALA A 95 -6.97 -7.44 2.31
C ALA A 95 -7.05 -8.77 1.56
N LEU A 96 -7.96 -8.85 0.58
CA LEU A 96 -8.11 -10.00 -0.30
C LEU A 96 -7.31 -9.80 -1.59
N PRO A 97 -6.81 -10.87 -2.23
CA PRO A 97 -6.11 -10.76 -3.50
C PRO A 97 -6.90 -9.96 -4.55
N GLY A 98 -6.26 -8.99 -5.19
CA GLY A 98 -6.88 -8.12 -6.20
C GLY A 98 -7.93 -7.14 -5.67
N SER A 99 -8.10 -7.03 -4.35
CA SER A 99 -9.01 -6.06 -3.75
C SER A 99 -8.41 -4.66 -3.68
N PHE A 100 -9.28 -3.66 -3.64
CA PHE A 100 -8.92 -2.29 -3.32
C PHE A 100 -9.74 -1.85 -2.11
N THR A 101 -9.07 -1.33 -1.08
CA THR A 101 -9.71 -0.77 0.12
C THR A 101 -9.14 0.61 0.41
N GLU A 102 -10.01 1.59 0.63
CA GLU A 102 -9.61 2.95 1.01
C GLU A 102 -9.79 3.15 2.52
N VAL A 103 -8.80 3.75 3.17
CA VAL A 103 -8.84 4.16 4.57
C VAL A 103 -8.90 5.67 4.65
N GLU A 104 -10.00 6.17 5.20
CA GLU A 104 -10.21 7.60 5.43
C GLU A 104 -9.30 8.09 6.57
N ILE A 105 -8.58 9.19 6.34
CA ILE A 105 -7.64 9.81 7.26
C ILE A 105 -8.22 11.18 7.64
N PRO A 106 -8.61 11.40 8.91
CA PRO A 106 -9.32 12.60 9.35
C PRO A 106 -8.47 13.89 9.33
#